data_AF-A0A928VBS7-F1
#
_entry.id   AF-A0A928VBS7-F1
#
_cell.length_a   1.000
_cell.length_b   1.000
_cell.length_c   1.000
_cell.angle_alpha   90.00
_cell.angle_beta   90.00
_cell.angle_gamma   90.00
#
_symmetry.space_group_name_H-M   'P 1'
#
loop_
_entity.id
_entity.type
_entity.pdbx_description
1 polymer ?
#
loop_
_entity_poly.entity_id
_entity_poly.type
_entity_poly.pdbx_seq_one_letter_code
_entity_poly.pdbx_strand_id
1 'polypeptide(L)' 'MSSQLQQAIALAQSLSFEEQLELLKTLSSVIQQTHAREHQASTSEVDMGFSAESFRKSWEQAMTGQTLPLSQLWEGIDVD' A
#
# COMPACT_ATOMS: atom_id res chain seq x y z
N MET A 1 -18.68 4.35 4.45
CA MET A 1 -18.06 3.16 3.82
C MET A 1 -19.13 2.35 3.12
N SER A 2 -18.88 1.84 1.92
CA SER A 2 -19.85 0.97 1.25
C SER A 2 -19.94 -0.36 2.00
N SER A 3 -21.13 -0.96 2.08
CA SER A 3 -21.36 -2.27 2.73
C SER A 3 -20.43 -3.36 2.17
N GLN A 4 -20.08 -3.26 0.88
CA GLN A 4 -19.15 -4.17 0.22
C GLN A 4 -17.71 -4.07 0.74
N LEU A 5 -17.23 -2.85 1.04
CA LEU A 5 -15.88 -2.67 1.57
C LEU A 5 -15.76 -3.24 2.98
N GLN A 6 -16.79 -3.07 3.81
CA GLN A 6 -16.82 -3.64 5.15
C GLN A 6 -16.82 -5.17 5.12
N GLN A 7 -17.56 -5.78 4.19
CA GLN A 7 -17.56 -7.23 3.99
C GLN A 7 -16.21 -7.75 3.52
N ALA A 8 -15.54 -7.04 2.59
CA ALA A 8 -14.20 -7.41 2.12
C ALA A 8 -13.16 -7.36 3.25
N ILE A 9 -13.22 -6.34 4.12
CA ILE A 9 -12.34 -6.21 5.28
C ILE A 9 -12.59 -7.35 6.28
N ALA A 10 -13.85 -7.66 6.58
CA ALA A 10 -14.20 -8.75 7.48
C ALA A 10 -13.72 -10.11 6.96
N LEU A 11 -13.83 -10.36 5.65
CA LEU A 11 -13.31 -11.56 5.02
C LEU A 11 -11.79 -11.62 5.12
N ALA A 12 -11.07 -10.54 4.80
CA ALA A 12 -9.62 -10.47 4.90
C ALA A 12 -9.10 -10.77 6.32
N GLN A 13 -9.83 -10.33 7.35
CA GLN A 13 -9.50 -10.61 8.75
C GLN A 13 -9.71 -12.08 9.15
N SER A 14 -10.57 -12.81 8.44
CA SER A 14 -10.84 -14.24 8.70
C SER A 14 -9.87 -15.20 8.00
N LEU A 15 -9.09 -14.69 7.04
CA LEU A 15 -8.09 -15.47 6.31
C LEU A 15 -6.88 -15.81 7.17
N SER A 16 -6.20 -16.91 6.83
CA SER A 16 -4.89 -17.24 7.40
C SER A 16 -3.82 -16.23 6.96
N PHE A 17 -2.69 -16.20 7.67
CA PHE A 17 -1.60 -15.27 7.36
C PHE A 17 -1.04 -15.45 5.94
N GLU A 18 -0.95 -16.69 5.46
CA GLU A 18 -0.49 -16.99 4.08
C GLU A 18 -1.47 -16.42 3.04
N GLU A 19 -2.76 -16.63 3.25
CA GLU A 19 -3.83 -16.10 2.39
C GLU A 19 -3.90 -14.57 2.43
N GLN A 20 -3.64 -13.95 3.59
CA GLN A 20 -3.56 -12.49 3.73
C GLN A 20 -2.41 -11.90 2.90
N LEU A 21 -1.25 -12.56 2.87
CA LEU A 21 -0.12 -12.12 2.05
C LEU A 21 -0.41 -12.25 0.56
N GLU A 22 -1.08 -13.33 0.15
CA GLU A 22 -1.44 -13.54 -1.25
C GLU A 22 -2.53 -12.57 -1.72
N LEU A 23 -3.53 -12.30 -0.87
CA LEU A 23 -4.51 -11.25 -1.08
C LEU A 23 -3.83 -9.89 -1.25
N LEU A 24 -2.84 -9.56 -0.41
CA LEU A 24 -2.14 -8.29 -0.47
C LEU A 24 -1.32 -8.13 -1.76
N LYS A 25 -0.61 -9.17 -2.21
CA LYS A 25 0.06 -9.16 -3.52
C LYS A 25 -0.94 -8.96 -4.66
N THR A 26 -2.07 -9.65 -4.62
CA THR A 26 -3.10 -9.57 -5.66
C THR A 26 -3.66 -8.16 -5.73
N LEU A 27 -4.02 -7.57 -4.59
CA LEU A 27 -4.51 -6.20 -4.50
C LEU A 27 -3.46 -5.18 -4.97
N SER A 28 -2.18 -5.37 -4.61
CA SER A 28 -1.10 -4.53 -5.11
C SER A 28 -1.00 -4.56 -6.63
N SER A 29 -1.10 -5.74 -7.24
CA SER A 29 -1.08 -5.87 -8.71
C SER A 29 -2.29 -5.19 -9.36
N VAL A 30 -3.48 -5.36 -8.79
CA VAL A 30 -4.70 -4.69 -9.29
C VAL A 30 -4.59 -3.18 -9.20
N ILE A 31 -4.05 -2.65 -8.09
CA ILE A 31 -3.80 -1.21 -7.91
C ILE A 31 -2.80 -0.70 -8.95
N GLN A 32 -1.68 -1.40 -9.16
CA GLN A 32 -0.69 -1.05 -10.18
C GLN A 32 -1.29 -1.05 -11.59
N GLN A 33 -2.10 -2.04 -11.94
CA GLN A 33 -2.77 -2.12 -13.24
C GLN A 33 -3.80 -0.99 -13.41
N THR A 34 -4.56 -0.69 -12.37
CA THR A 34 -5.51 0.44 -12.36
C THR A 34 -4.78 1.75 -12.60
N HIS A 35 -3.68 2.00 -11.87
CA HIS A 35 -2.87 3.20 -12.05
C HIS A 35 -2.17 3.25 -13.42
N ALA A 36 -1.62 2.14 -13.92
CA ALA A 36 -1.02 2.09 -15.26
C ALA A 36 -2.05 2.38 -16.35
N ARG A 37 -3.31 1.94 -16.15
CA ARG A 37 -4.42 2.19 -17.06
C ARG A 37 -4.90 3.65 -17.00
N GLU A 38 -4.79 4.30 -15.84
CA GLU A 38 -5.11 5.71 -15.64
C GLU A 38 -3.96 6.65 -16.07
N HIS A 39 -2.70 6.24 -15.92
CA HIS A 39 -1.48 7.03 -16.18
C HIS A 39 -0.79 6.74 -17.53
N GLN A 40 -1.44 6.07 -18.47
CA GLN A 40 -0.94 5.86 -19.84
C GLN A 40 -0.69 7.16 -20.65
N ALA A 41 -0.83 8.34 -20.04
CA ALA A 41 -0.52 9.63 -20.66
C ALA A 41 0.73 10.33 -20.11
N SER A 42 1.45 9.84 -19.09
CA SER A 42 2.71 10.49 -18.65
C SER A 42 3.63 9.60 -17.80
N THR A 43 4.83 9.40 -18.35
CA THR A 43 6.16 9.26 -17.71
C THR A 43 6.55 7.98 -16.96
N SER A 44 7.59 7.36 -17.54
CA SER A 44 8.70 6.56 -16.96
C SER A 44 8.37 5.45 -15.96
N GLU A 45 8.50 4.22 -16.46
CA GLU A 45 8.55 2.96 -15.71
C GLU A 45 9.70 2.97 -14.69
N VAL A 46 9.44 3.49 -13.49
CA VAL A 46 10.21 3.10 -12.31
C VAL A 46 9.58 1.81 -11.82
N ASP A 47 10.35 0.72 -11.82
CA ASP A 47 9.94 -0.56 -11.25
C ASP A 47 9.62 -0.37 -9.76
N MET A 48 8.34 -0.09 -9.47
CA MET A 48 7.75 -0.07 -8.14
C MET A 48 7.24 -1.47 -7.78
N GLY A 49 8.01 -2.51 -8.12
CA GLY A 49 7.69 -3.90 -7.78
C GLY A 49 7.38 -4.05 -6.29
N PHE A 50 6.28 -4.73 -5.98
CA PHE A 50 5.95 -5.06 -4.61
C PHE A 50 6.97 -6.05 -4.05
N SER A 51 7.68 -5.66 -2.99
CA SER A 51 8.55 -6.53 -2.23
C SER A 51 7.90 -6.88 -0.89
N ALA A 52 7.59 -8.16 -0.69
CA ALA A 52 7.02 -8.65 0.58
C ALA A 52 7.93 -8.34 1.78
N GLU A 53 9.24 -8.33 1.57
CA GLU A 53 10.21 -7.96 2.61
C GLU A 53 10.13 -6.48 2.96
N SER A 54 10.02 -5.62 1.94
CA SER A 54 9.87 -4.17 2.14
C SER A 54 8.55 -3.85 2.84
N PHE A 55 7.47 -4.54 2.47
CA PHE A 55 6.17 -4.42 3.13
C PHE A 55 6.21 -4.87 4.59
N ARG A 56 6.80 -6.04 4.88
CA ARG A 56 6.91 -6.55 6.26
C ARG A 56 7.67 -5.54 7.14
N LYS A 57 8.77 -5.01 6.62
CA LYS A 57 9.60 -4.03 7.34
C LYS A 57 8.82 -2.74 7.62
N SER A 58 8.13 -2.19 6.62
CA SER A 58 7.34 -0.97 6.82
C SER A 58 6.13 -1.20 7.74
N TRP A 59 5.53 -2.38 7.70
CA TRP A 59 4.44 -2.78 8.61
C TRP A 59 4.89 -2.89 10.06
N GLU A 60 6.05 -3.53 10.30
CA GLU A 60 6.65 -3.63 11.64
C GLU A 60 7.00 -2.23 12.19
N GLN A 61 7.55 -1.35 11.35
CA GLN A 61 7.82 0.04 11.71
C GLN A 61 6.54 0.79 12.11
N ALA A 62 5.46 0.62 11.35
CA ALA A 62 4.15 1.20 11.67
C ALA A 62 3.58 0.68 13.00
N MET A 63 3.65 -0.63 13.23
CA MET A 63 3.14 -1.26 14.45
C MET A 63 3.96 -0.91 15.70
N THR A 64 5.26 -0.69 15.55
CA THR A 64 6.16 -0.34 16.65
C THR A 64 6.26 1.17 16.90
N GLY A 65 5.57 1.98 16.11
CA GLY A 65 5.65 3.44 16.18
C GLY A 65 6.99 4.02 15.69
N GLN A 66 7.80 3.22 14.99
CA GLN A 66 9.02 3.68 14.32
C GLN A 66 8.68 4.32 12.96
N THR A 67 7.76 5.29 12.98
CA THR A 67 7.35 6.05 11.80
C THR A 67 7.58 7.53 12.02
N LEU A 68 7.78 8.26 10.93
CA LEU A 68 7.80 9.72 10.98
C LEU A 68 6.36 10.25 10.94
N PRO A 69 6.00 11.22 11.78
CA PRO A 69 4.73 11.93 11.67
C PRO A 69 4.59 12.56 10.29
N LEU A 70 3.38 12.50 9.71
CA LEU A 70 3.09 13.11 8.40
C LEU A 70 3.44 14.61 8.38
N SER A 71 3.27 15.31 9.51
CA SER A 71 3.62 16.73 9.65
C SER A 71 5.12 17.00 9.52
N GLN A 72 5.97 16.01 9.81
CA GLN A 72 7.43 16.13 9.74
C GLN A 72 7.96 15.86 8.33
N LEU A 73 7.16 15.28 7.43
CA LEU A 73 7.57 15.05 6.04
C LEU A 73 7.70 16.36 5.23
N TRP A 74 7.06 17.43 5.69
CA TRP A 74 7.10 18.77 5.09
C TRP A 74 8.12 19.68 5.77
N GLU A 75 8.77 19.22 6.84
CA GLU A 75 9.75 20.01 7.57
C GLU A 75 11.01 20.17 6.72
N GLY A 76 11.32 21.40 6.31
CA GLY A 76 12.44 21.71 5.43
C GLY A 76 12.11 21.75 3.93
N ILE A 77 10.84 21.57 3.54
CA ILE A 77 10.36 21.89 2.20
C ILE A 77 9.77 23.30 2.26
N ASP A 78 10.57 24.32 1.94
CA ASP A 78 10.05 25.67 1.66
C ASP A 78 9.30 25.61 0.32
N VAL A 79 8.01 25.91 0.36
CA VAL A 79 7.18 26.08 -0.84
C VAL A 79 7.12 27.58 -1.11
N ASP A 80 8.13 28.08 -1.83
CA ASP A 80 8.08 29.43 -2.44
C ASP A 80 7.10 29.46 -3.62
#